data_AF-A0A842IKF3-F1
#
_entry.id   AF-A0A842IKF3-F1
#
_cell.length_a   1.000
_cell.length_b   1.000
_cell.length_c   1.000
_cell.angle_alpha   90.00
_cell.angle_beta   90.00
_cell.angle_gamma   90.00
#
_symmetry.space_group_name_H-M   'P 1'
#
loop_
_entity.id
_entity.type
_entity.pdbx_description
1 polymer ?
#
loop_
_entity_poly.entity_id
_entity_poly.type
_entity_poly.pdbx_seq_one_letter_code
_entity_poly.pdbx_strand_id
1 'polypeptide(L)'
;MLNNKFWQGFFALAPLAGLMLLFAGYAVFIFAILGNIDGLEDQGGPPASFLGGLGLFFLIVVLMVLISLGSLVFYIVHAVKNPNLQHNNLLLVWILLFIFANGIGQLIYWVVEILGKPKADSPGGN
;
A
#
# COMPACT_ATOMS: atom_id res chain seq x y z
N MET A 1 6.81 15.30 8.71
CA MET A 1 6.25 14.26 7.83
C MET A 1 5.07 13.54 8.46
N LEU A 2 5.19 12.98 9.68
CA LEU A 2 4.12 12.22 10.34
C LEU A 2 2.80 12.97 10.57
N ASN A 3 2.84 14.31 10.72
CA ASN A 3 1.64 15.15 10.90
C ASN A 3 1.15 15.79 9.59
N ASN A 4 1.80 15.51 8.45
CA ASN A 4 1.38 16.04 7.15
C ASN A 4 0.31 15.14 6.55
N LYS A 5 -0.88 15.71 6.32
CA LYS A 5 -2.05 15.01 5.75
C LYS A 5 -1.74 14.32 4.41
N PHE A 6 -0.85 14.90 3.59
CA PHE A 6 -0.44 14.30 2.32
C PHE A 6 0.28 12.97 2.52
N TRP A 7 1.30 12.94 3.38
CA TRP A 7 2.11 11.73 3.62
C TRP A 7 1.29 10.64 4.31
N GLN A 8 0.38 11.01 5.20
CA GLN A 8 -0.56 10.08 5.81
C GLN A 8 -1.46 9.45 4.74
N GLY A 9 -2.14 10.25 3.92
CA GLY A 9 -3.01 9.72 2.86
C GLY A 9 -2.25 8.89 1.84
N PHE A 10 -1.07 9.33 1.41
CA PHE A 10 -0.22 8.60 0.48
C PHE A 10 0.13 7.21 1.00
N PHE A 11 0.66 7.09 2.23
CA PHE A 11 1.04 5.79 2.76
C PHE A 11 -0.18 4.90 3.08
N ALA A 12 -1.34 5.45 3.46
CA ALA A 12 -2.56 4.65 3.61
C ALA A 12 -3.04 4.05 2.28
N LEU A 13 -2.99 4.84 1.20
CA LEU A 13 -3.60 4.46 -0.07
C LEU A 13 -2.62 3.77 -1.02
N ALA A 14 -1.33 4.07 -0.96
CA ALA A 14 -0.34 3.56 -1.91
C ALA A 14 -0.22 2.03 -1.94
N PRO A 15 -0.22 1.31 -0.80
CA PRO A 15 -0.20 -0.16 -0.82
C PRO A 15 -1.46 -0.75 -1.49
N LEU A 16 -2.63 -0.16 -1.25
CA LEU A 16 -3.90 -0.60 -1.84
C LEU A 16 -3.97 -0.26 -3.34
N ALA A 17 -3.63 0.96 -3.71
CA ALA A 17 -3.57 1.38 -5.11
C ALA A 17 -2.52 0.57 -5.88
N GLY A 18 -1.37 0.30 -5.27
CA GLY A 18 -0.33 -0.56 -5.81
C GLY A 18 -0.81 -1.98 -6.05
N LEU A 19 -1.57 -2.56 -5.12
CA LEU A 19 -2.20 -3.87 -5.29
C LEU A 19 -3.17 -3.88 -6.47
N MET A 20 -4.03 -2.86 -6.60
CA MET A 20 -4.95 -2.73 -7.73
C MET A 20 -4.22 -2.60 -9.06
N LEU A 21 -3.13 -1.83 -9.09
CA LEU A 21 -2.27 -1.69 -10.28
C LEU A 21 -1.58 -3.00 -10.64
N LEU A 22 -1.14 -3.78 -9.65
CA LEU A 22 -0.56 -5.10 -9.88
C LEU A 22 -1.57 -6.07 -10.49
N PHE A 23 -2.81 -6.10 -9.99
CA PHE A 23 -3.87 -6.91 -10.60
C PHE A 23 -4.19 -6.47 -12.03
N ALA A 24 -4.31 -5.17 -12.28
CA ALA A 24 -4.55 -4.64 -13.61
C ALA A 24 -3.39 -4.97 -14.57
N GLY A 25 -2.15 -4.75 -14.13
CA GLY A 25 -0.96 -5.08 -14.92
C GLY A 25 -0.83 -6.57 -15.21
N TYR A 26 -1.14 -7.42 -14.23
CA TYR A 26 -1.18 -8.87 -14.41
C TYR A 26 -2.26 -9.29 -15.41
N ALA A 27 -3.46 -8.72 -15.33
CA ALA A 27 -4.53 -9.01 -16.29
C ALA A 27 -4.11 -8.64 -17.72
N VAL A 28 -3.56 -7.43 -17.92
CA VAL A 28 -3.02 -7.00 -19.21
C VAL A 28 -1.93 -7.95 -19.72
N PHE A 29 -1.03 -8.37 -18.83
CA PHE A 29 0.03 -9.33 -19.16
C PHE A 29 -0.53 -10.68 -19.64
N ILE A 30 -1.54 -11.23 -18.94
CA ILE A 30 -2.19 -12.49 -19.35
C ILE A 30 -2.89 -12.34 -20.70
N PHE A 31 -3.65 -11.26 -20.92
CA PHE A 31 -4.30 -11.03 -22.21
C PHE A 31 -3.29 -10.88 -23.35
N ALA A 32 -2.14 -10.27 -23.09
CA ALA A 32 -1.06 -10.15 -24.07
C ALA A 32 -0.48 -11.52 -24.45
N ILE A 33 -0.33 -12.45 -23.51
CA ILE A 33 0.14 -13.82 -23.79
C ILE A 33 -0.91 -14.60 -24.57
N LEU A 34 -2.15 -14.65 -24.06
CA LEU A 34 -3.22 -15.44 -24.66
C LEU A 34 -3.55 -14.96 -26.08
N GLY A 35 -3.50 -13.65 -26.33
CA GLY A 35 -3.74 -13.08 -27.65
C GLY A 35 -2.62 -13.33 -28.67
N ASN A 36 -1.45 -13.81 -28.24
CA ASN A 36 -0.31 -14.09 -29.13
C ASN A 36 0.12 -15.56 -29.10
N ILE A 37 -0.71 -16.46 -28.56
CA ILE A 37 -0.32 -17.86 -28.31
C ILE A 37 0.12 -18.60 -29.58
N ASP A 38 -0.57 -18.37 -30.70
CA ASP A 38 -0.25 -19.00 -31.99
C ASP A 38 1.14 -18.60 -32.49
N GLY A 39 1.54 -17.32 -32.30
CA GLY A 39 2.86 -16.82 -32.69
C GLY A 39 3.98 -17.20 -31.73
N LEU A 40 3.65 -17.70 -30.53
CA LEU A 40 4.59 -18.17 -29.52
C LEU A 40 4.98 -19.63 -29.70
N GLU A 41 4.10 -20.46 -30.28
CA GLU A 41 4.38 -21.89 -30.55
C GLU A 41 5.38 -22.09 -31.70
N ASP A 42 5.35 -21.23 -32.71
CA ASP A 42 6.23 -21.31 -33.88
C ASP A 42 7.66 -20.80 -33.63
N GLN A 43 7.87 -20.04 -32.54
CA GLN A 43 9.17 -19.52 -32.15
C GLN A 43 9.75 -20.44 -31.07
N GLY A 44 10.92 -21.04 -31.31
CA GLY A 44 11.60 -21.98 -30.40
C GLY A 44 12.06 -21.41 -29.04
N GLY A 45 11.41 -20.34 -28.56
CA GLY A 45 11.60 -19.71 -27.27
C GLY A 45 10.67 -18.50 -27.07
N PRO A 46 10.52 -18.02 -25.82
CA PRO A 46 9.71 -16.84 -25.53
C PRO A 46 10.29 -15.58 -26.22
N PRO A 47 9.45 -14.70 -26.78
CA PRO A 47 9.89 -13.45 -27.40
C PRO A 47 10.66 -12.56 -26.41
N ALA A 48 11.64 -11.81 -26.92
CA ALA A 48 12.38 -10.86 -26.10
C ALA A 48 11.47 -9.81 -25.42
N SER A 49 10.38 -9.40 -26.08
CA SER A 49 9.36 -8.50 -25.53
C SER A 49 8.66 -9.08 -24.29
N PHE A 50 8.43 -10.39 -24.27
CA PHE A 50 7.85 -11.09 -23.13
C PHE A 50 8.79 -11.03 -21.92
N LEU A 51 10.07 -11.35 -22.12
CA LEU A 51 11.09 -11.30 -21.05
C LEU A 51 11.30 -9.86 -20.52
N GLY A 52 11.30 -8.87 -21.41
CA GLY A 52 11.35 -7.46 -21.02
C GLY A 52 10.14 -7.03 -20.18
N GLY A 53 8.93 -7.45 -20.58
CA GLY A 53 7.71 -7.23 -19.81
C GLY A 53 7.75 -7.88 -18.43
N LEU A 54 8.24 -9.12 -18.34
CA LEU A 54 8.43 -9.83 -17.08
C LEU A 54 9.41 -9.09 -16.15
N GLY A 55 10.54 -8.61 -16.69
CA GLY A 55 11.53 -7.84 -15.93
C GLY A 55 10.96 -6.53 -15.38
N LEU A 56 10.22 -5.78 -16.19
CA LEU A 56 9.55 -4.56 -15.75
C LEU A 56 8.46 -4.84 -14.69
N PHE A 57 7.67 -5.90 -14.89
CA PHE A 57 6.67 -6.32 -13.91
C PHE A 57 7.32 -6.64 -12.56
N PHE A 58 8.42 -7.38 -12.56
CA PHE A 58 9.17 -7.71 -11.34
C PHE A 58 9.74 -6.46 -10.65
N LEU A 59 10.28 -5.51 -11.43
CA LEU A 59 10.75 -4.23 -10.90
C LEU A 59 9.61 -3.45 -10.20
N ILE A 60 8.43 -3.40 -10.81
CA ILE A 60 7.24 -2.76 -10.22
C ILE A 60 6.83 -3.47 -8.93
N VAL A 61 6.82 -4.80 -8.90
CA VAL A 61 6.52 -5.59 -7.69
C VAL A 61 7.48 -5.23 -6.56
N VAL A 62 8.80 -5.19 -6.83
CA VAL A 62 9.80 -4.83 -5.83
C VAL A 62 9.57 -3.42 -5.29
N LEU A 63 9.31 -2.44 -6.17
CA LEU A 63 8.99 -1.07 -5.76
C LEU A 63 7.75 -1.01 -4.87
N MET A 64 6.70 -1.77 -5.20
CA MET A 64 5.47 -1.82 -4.40
C MET A 64 5.68 -2.46 -3.04
N VAL A 65 6.52 -3.50 -2.95
CA VAL A 65 6.92 -4.09 -1.67
C VAL A 65 7.66 -3.07 -0.81
N LEU A 66 8.59 -2.30 -1.39
CA LEU A 66 9.32 -1.26 -0.66
C LEU A 66 8.39 -0.14 -0.15
N ILE A 67 7.43 0.30 -0.98
CA ILE A 67 6.42 1.29 -0.59
C ILE A 67 5.55 0.75 0.56
N SER A 68 5.15 -0.53 0.48
CA SER A 68 4.33 -1.17 1.51
C SER A 68 5.07 -1.32 2.84
N LEU A 69 6.37 -1.65 2.79
CA LEU A 69 7.23 -1.68 3.98
C LEU A 69 7.42 -0.27 4.56
N GLY A 70 7.64 0.73 3.72
CA GLY A 70 7.73 2.12 4.14
C GLY A 70 6.44 2.59 4.84
N SER A 71 5.27 2.22 4.28
CA SER A 71 3.97 2.49 4.88
C SER A 71 3.81 1.81 6.24
N LEU A 72 4.19 0.53 6.34
CA LEU A 72 4.12 -0.22 7.59
C LEU A 72 4.91 0.46 8.70
N VAL A 73 6.16 0.82 8.42
CA VAL A 73 7.03 1.52 9.39
C VAL A 73 6.43 2.89 9.73
N PHE A 74 5.93 3.65 8.74
CA PHE A 74 5.31 4.95 8.96
C PHE A 74 4.12 4.86 9.94
N TYR A 75 3.22 3.90 9.75
CA TYR A 75 2.03 3.76 10.58
C TYR A 75 2.32 3.20 11.98
N ILE A 76 3.28 2.28 12.12
CA ILE A 76 3.76 1.84 13.44
C ILE A 76 4.30 3.04 14.22
N VAL A 77 5.18 3.85 13.61
CA VAL A 77 5.74 5.03 14.26
C VAL A 77 4.64 6.05 14.61
N HIS A 78 3.64 6.22 13.74
CA HIS A 78 2.54 7.12 14.03
C HIS A 78 1.68 6.64 15.20
N ALA A 79 1.36 5.34 15.28
CA ALA A 79 0.59 4.76 16.38
C ALA A 79 1.34 4.83 17.72
N VAL A 80 2.62 4.50 17.75
CA VAL A 80 3.45 4.57 18.97
C VAL A 80 3.59 6.00 19.49
N LYS A 81 3.58 7.00 18.59
CA LYS A 81 3.64 8.42 18.97
C LYS A 81 2.27 9.05 19.24
N ASN A 82 1.19 8.30 19.09
CA ASN A 82 -0.15 8.82 19.33
C ASN A 82 -0.47 8.76 20.84
N PRO A 83 -0.61 9.91 21.53
CA PRO A 83 -0.82 9.94 22.98
C PRO A 83 -2.12 9.23 23.40
N ASN A 84 -3.12 9.13 22.51
CA ASN A 84 -4.37 8.42 22.78
C ASN A 84 -4.19 6.90 22.89
N LEU A 85 -3.10 6.35 22.34
CA LEU A 85 -2.86 4.91 22.25
C LEU A 85 -1.76 4.43 23.22
N GLN A 86 -0.82 5.30 23.60
CA GLN A 86 0.37 4.91 24.39
C GLN A 86 0.08 4.18 25.71
N HIS A 87 -1.07 4.46 26.34
CA HIS A 87 -1.45 3.86 27.62
C HIS A 87 -2.61 2.88 27.49
N ASN A 88 -2.91 2.43 26.27
CA ASN A 88 -4.06 1.57 25.97
C ASN A 88 -3.63 0.34 25.16
N ASN A 89 -4.18 -0.83 25.50
CA ASN A 89 -4.00 -2.07 24.75
C ASN A 89 -4.39 -1.94 23.26
N LEU A 90 -5.20 -0.93 22.90
CA LEU A 90 -5.50 -0.57 21.52
C LEU A 90 -4.26 -0.31 20.67
N LEU A 91 -3.14 0.15 21.24
CA LEU A 91 -1.88 0.30 20.49
C LEU A 91 -1.43 -1.03 19.89
N LEU A 92 -1.45 -2.09 20.69
CA LEU A 92 -1.07 -3.44 20.28
C LEU A 92 -2.00 -3.98 19.20
N VAL A 93 -3.30 -3.73 19.35
CA VAL A 93 -4.32 -4.11 18.35
C VAL A 93 -4.04 -3.42 17.01
N TRP A 94 -3.72 -2.13 17.00
CA TRP A 94 -3.38 -1.40 15.77
C TRP A 94 -2.11 -1.92 15.11
N ILE A 95 -1.05 -2.19 15.89
CA ILE A 95 0.19 -2.76 15.36
C ILE A 95 -0.07 -4.13 14.72
N LEU A 96 -0.86 -4.98 15.37
CA LEU A 96 -1.27 -6.28 14.82
C LEU A 96 -2.06 -6.11 13.52
N LEU A 97 -3.00 -5.16 13.47
CA LEU A 97 -3.75 -4.84 12.25
C LEU A 97 -2.83 -4.37 11.12
N PHE A 98 -1.81 -3.55 11.41
CA PHE A 98 -0.87 -3.12 10.37
C PHE A 98 -0.03 -4.28 9.81
N ILE A 99 0.35 -5.25 10.65
CA ILE A 99 1.17 -6.39 10.20
C ILE A 99 0.30 -7.38 9.39
N PHE A 100 -0.87 -7.74 9.91
CA PHE A 100 -1.69 -8.80 9.32
C PHE A 100 -2.64 -8.31 8.21
N ALA A 101 -3.21 -7.11 8.36
CA ALA A 101 -4.13 -6.53 7.37
C ALA A 101 -3.46 -5.50 6.43
N ASN A 102 -2.20 -5.12 6.70
CA ASN A 102 -1.38 -4.21 5.89
C ASN A 102 -2.16 -2.98 5.42
N GLY A 103 -2.22 -2.73 4.10
CA GLY A 103 -2.87 -1.56 3.50
C GLY A 103 -4.30 -1.31 4.00
N ILE A 104 -5.09 -2.36 4.26
CA ILE A 104 -6.45 -2.20 4.82
C ILE A 104 -6.39 -1.69 6.26
N GLY A 105 -5.54 -2.30 7.10
CA GLY A 105 -5.36 -1.88 8.49
C GLY A 105 -4.86 -0.43 8.61
N GLN A 106 -3.92 -0.06 7.75
CA GLN A 106 -3.37 1.30 7.67
C GLN A 106 -4.42 2.32 7.20
N LEU A 107 -5.24 1.96 6.21
CA LEU A 107 -6.34 2.81 5.73
C LEU A 107 -7.39 3.06 6.82
N ILE A 108 -7.85 1.99 7.48
CA ILE A 108 -8.86 2.10 8.55
C ILE A 108 -8.34 2.99 9.68
N TYR A 109 -7.09 2.79 10.09
CA TYR A 109 -6.46 3.64 11.10
C TYR A 109 -6.38 5.11 10.67
N TRP A 110 -6.00 5.39 9.43
CA TRP A 110 -5.96 6.76 8.92
C TRP A 110 -7.34 7.43 8.94
N VAL A 111 -8.40 6.71 8.57
CA VAL A 111 -9.76 7.27 8.63
C VAL A 111 -10.22 7.48 10.08
N VAL A 112 -10.08 6.46 10.93
CA VAL A 112 -10.66 6.48 12.29
C VAL A 112 -9.85 7.36 13.25
N GLU A 113 -8.53 7.16 13.29
CA GLU A 113 -7.69 7.75 14.33
C GLU A 113 -7.11 9.11 13.93
N ILE A 114 -6.88 9.33 12.63
CA ILE A 114 -6.26 10.56 12.12
C ILE A 114 -7.32 11.55 11.60
N LEU A 115 -8.25 11.11 10.75
CA LEU A 115 -9.29 11.99 10.19
C LEU A 115 -10.49 12.15 11.13
N GLY A 116 -10.87 11.10 11.86
CA GLY A 116 -12.06 11.06 12.70
C GLY A 116 -11.97 11.82 14.03
N LYS A 117 -10.78 12.29 14.43
CA LYS A 117 -10.60 13.04 15.68
C LYS A 117 -10.58 14.54 15.41
N PRO A 118 -11.54 15.32 15.95
CA PRO A 118 -11.45 16.77 15.95
C PRO A 118 -10.16 17.18 16.65
N LYS A 119 -9.50 18.23 16.16
CA LYS A 119 -8.46 18.94 16.91
C LYS A 119 -9.07 19.33 18.25
N ALA A 120 -8.78 18.59 19.31
CA ALA A 120 -8.86 19.14 20.64
C ALA A 120 -7.83 20.29 20.63
N ASP A 121 -8.34 21.51 20.53
CA ASP A 121 -7.75 22.81 20.85
C ASP A 121 -8.32 23.91 19.91
N SER A 122 -9.57 24.29 20.13
CA SER A 122 -9.96 25.69 20.03
C SER A 122 -10.16 26.19 21.47
N PRO A 123 -9.20 26.90 22.07
CA PRO A 123 -9.44 27.63 23.30
C PRO A 123 -10.28 28.87 22.95
N GLY A 124 -11.59 28.77 23.15
CA GLY A 124 -12.50 29.92 23.05
C GLY A 124 -13.81 29.61 22.34
N GLY A 125 -14.89 29.61 23.12
CA GLY A 125 -16.26 29.53 22.63
C GLY A 125 -17.23 29.49 23.81
N ASN A 126 -17.37 30.64 24.48
CA ASN A 126 -18.61 30.97 25.20
C ASN A 126 -19.77 31.03 24.21
#